data_AF-A0A954S3G3-F1
#
_entry.id   AF-A0A954S3G3-F1
#
_cell.length_a   1.000
_cell.length_b   1.000
_cell.length_c   1.000
_cell.angle_alpha   90.00
_cell.angle_beta   90.00
_cell.angle_gamma   90.00
#
_symmetry.space_group_name_H-M   'P 1'
#
loop_
_entity.id
_entity.type
_entity.pdbx_description
1 polymer ?
#
loop_
_entity_poly.entity_id
_entity_poly.type
_entity_poly.pdbx_seq_one_letter_code
_entity_poly.pdbx_strand_id
1 'polypeptide(L)'
;MAAIAELHYTTTLEDADIINFQPEPALFNSGQDDFEGPTRIGNLSNRVDILNLTLGSTLQLGSSTTLGVAYVAPLRNELDRTFDGELNVQLNLYR
;
A
#
# COMPACT_ATOMS: atom_id res chain seq x y z
N MET A 1 15.74 -19.38 -18.46
CA MET A 1 15.17 -19.13 -17.11
C MET A 1 15.77 -17.84 -16.61
N ALA A 2 14.95 -16.97 -16.04
CA ALA A 2 15.40 -15.75 -15.39
C ALA A 2 14.82 -15.69 -13.97
N ALA A 3 15.55 -15.09 -13.05
CA ALA A 3 15.11 -14.86 -11.68
C ALA A 3 15.22 -13.37 -11.35
N ILE A 4 14.35 -12.90 -10.48
CA ILE A 4 14.34 -11.53 -9.97
C ILE A 4 14.32 -11.56 -8.45
N ALA A 5 15.10 -10.66 -7.87
CA ALA A 5 15.02 -10.29 -6.47
C ALA A 5 15.02 -8.76 -6.41
N GLU A 6 14.02 -8.17 -5.76
CA GLU A 6 13.87 -6.72 -5.60
C GLU A 6 13.59 -6.39 -4.14
N LEU A 7 14.24 -5.33 -3.64
CA LEU A 7 13.90 -4.71 -2.36
C LEU A 7 13.33 -3.33 -2.63
N HIS A 8 12.09 -3.10 -2.22
CA HIS A 8 11.37 -1.85 -2.45
C HIS A 8 11.14 -1.12 -1.14
N TYR A 9 11.61 0.13 -1.04
CA TYR A 9 11.45 0.98 0.13
C TYR A 9 10.74 2.28 -0.23
N THR A 10 9.66 2.59 0.49
CA THR A 10 8.87 3.82 0.33
C THR A 10 8.64 4.44 1.70
N THR A 11 8.77 5.77 1.80
CA THR A 11 8.56 6.50 3.06
C THR A 11 7.69 7.73 2.82
N THR A 12 6.92 8.14 3.83
CA THR A 12 6.20 9.42 3.80
C THR A 12 7.10 10.58 4.23
N LEU A 13 6.65 11.81 3.97
CA LEU A 13 7.24 12.99 4.60
C LEU A 13 7.17 12.86 6.13
N GLU A 14 8.22 13.34 6.79
CA GLU A 14 8.24 13.56 8.23
C GLU A 14 7.54 14.89 8.54
N ASP A 15 6.81 14.94 9.65
CA ASP A 15 6.13 16.13 10.16
C ASP A 15 5.20 16.78 9.13
N ALA A 16 4.45 15.94 8.40
CA ALA A 16 3.45 16.40 7.47
C ALA A 16 2.35 17.17 8.22
N ASP A 17 2.14 18.44 7.84
CA ASP A 17 1.15 19.31 8.47
C ASP A 17 -0.25 18.65 8.49
N ILE A 18 -0.88 18.66 9.65
CA ILE A 18 -2.21 18.10 9.86
C ILE A 18 -3.18 19.27 9.94
N ILE A 19 -3.96 19.44 8.88
CA ILE A 19 -4.98 20.49 8.83
C ILE A 19 -6.15 20.05 9.70
N ASN A 20 -6.48 20.87 10.70
CA ASN A 20 -7.65 20.70 11.53
C ASN A 20 -8.76 21.61 11.00
N PHE A 21 -9.81 21.02 10.44
CA PHE A 21 -10.99 21.78 10.06
C PHE A 21 -11.87 21.97 11.29
N GLN A 22 -12.08 23.22 11.69
CA GLN A 22 -13.19 23.56 12.57
C GLN A 22 -14.43 23.71 11.68
N PRO A 23 -15.47 22.90 11.84
CA PRO A 23 -16.70 23.14 11.11
C PRO A 23 -17.23 24.51 11.55
N GLU A 24 -17.52 25.40 10.59
CA GLU A 24 -18.28 26.61 10.90
C GLU A 24 -19.58 26.20 11.62
N PRO A 25 -20.02 26.93 12.65
CA PRO A 25 -21.30 26.63 13.29
C PRO A 25 -22.38 26.81 12.22
N ALA A 26 -22.93 25.68 11.75
CA ALA A 26 -24.04 25.71 10.81
C ALA A 26 -25.17 26.52 11.45
N LEU A 27 -25.62 27.59 10.77
CA LEU A 27 -26.78 28.40 11.16
C LEU A 27 -28.11 27.63 11.00
N PHE A 28 -28.10 26.32 11.25
CA PHE A 28 -29.27 25.45 11.21
C PHE A 28 -29.54 24.93 12.62
N ASN A 29 -30.39 25.67 13.32
CA ASN A 29 -31.15 25.14 14.46
C ASN A 29 -32.11 24.07 13.95
N SER A 30 -31.66 22.82 13.92
CA SER A 30 -32.54 21.66 14.04
C SER A 30 -31.89 20.76 15.06
N GLY A 31 -32.49 20.68 16.24
CA GLY A 31 -31.98 19.88 17.34
C GLY A 31 -31.69 18.45 16.90
N GLN A 32 -30.69 17.86 17.57
CA GLN A 32 -30.27 16.47 17.42
C GLN A 32 -29.34 16.22 16.23
N ASP A 33 -28.02 16.27 16.47
CA ASP A 33 -27.10 15.15 16.23
C ASP A 33 -25.63 15.60 16.44
N ASP A 34 -24.84 14.67 16.98
CA ASP A 34 -23.51 14.83 17.56
C ASP A 34 -22.51 15.60 16.68
N PHE A 35 -22.06 16.77 17.15
CA PHE A 35 -20.94 17.48 16.54
C PHE A 35 -19.65 16.74 16.93
N GLU A 36 -19.23 15.78 16.09
CA GLU A 36 -17.89 15.19 16.15
C GLU A 36 -16.85 16.32 16.12
N GLY A 37 -15.84 16.21 16.97
CA GLY A 37 -14.76 17.19 17.11
C GLY A 37 -14.02 17.47 15.78
N PRO A 38 -13.03 18.39 15.79
CA PRO A 38 -12.37 18.83 14.57
C PRO A 38 -11.91 17.65 13.70
N THR A 39 -12.37 17.61 12.45
CA THR A 39 -11.94 16.58 11.50
C THR A 39 -10.48 16.83 11.14
N ARG A 40 -9.63 15.86 11.46
CA ARG A 40 -8.18 15.91 11.19
C ARG A 40 -7.89 15.18 9.89
N ILE A 41 -7.34 15.88 8.91
CA ILE A 41 -6.91 15.28 7.63
C ILE A 41 -5.39 15.38 7.57
N GLY A 42 -4.72 14.23 7.54
CA GLY A 42 -3.25 14.17 7.48
C GLY A 42 -2.70 12.81 7.90
N ASN A 43 -1.38 12.64 7.79
CA ASN A 43 -0.69 11.44 8.27
C ASN A 43 -0.58 11.50 9.80
N LEU A 44 -1.56 10.92 10.51
CA LEU A 44 -1.60 10.89 11.97
C LEU A 44 -0.42 10.13 12.60
N SER A 45 0.25 9.26 11.84
CA SER A 45 1.44 8.53 12.31
C SER A 45 2.74 9.32 12.20
N ASN A 46 2.71 10.55 11.68
CA ASN A 46 3.88 11.42 11.46
C ASN A 46 4.87 10.88 10.40
N ARG A 47 5.09 9.56 10.34
CA ARG A 47 5.98 8.87 9.41
C ARG A 47 5.52 7.42 9.19
N VAL A 48 5.40 7.00 7.94
CA VAL A 48 5.10 5.61 7.56
C VAL A 48 6.15 5.13 6.57
N ASP A 49 6.71 3.94 6.81
CA ASP A 49 7.77 3.32 6.02
C ASP A 49 7.34 1.95 5.52
N ILE A 50 7.23 1.76 4.22
CA ILE A 50 6.92 0.46 3.63
C ILE A 50 8.20 -0.16 3.10
N LEU A 51 8.49 -1.41 3.48
CA LEU A 51 9.62 -2.19 2.99
C LEU A 51 9.14 -3.56 2.52
N ASN A 52 9.28 -3.84 1.22
CA ASN A 52 8.84 -5.09 0.61
C ASN A 52 10.00 -5.80 -0.10
N LEU A 53 10.04 -7.12 0.01
CA LEU A 53 10.93 -8.01 -0.73
C LEU A 53 10.12 -8.77 -1.78
N THR A 54 10.51 -8.66 -3.03
CA THR A 54 9.93 -9.43 -4.13
C THR A 54 10.94 -10.47 -4.60
N LEU A 55 10.52 -11.74 -4.64
CA LEU A 55 11.28 -12.83 -5.24
C LEU A 55 10.45 -13.47 -6.33
N GLY A 56 11.03 -13.67 -7.51
CA GLY A 56 10.31 -14.29 -8.62
C GLY A 56 11.22 -15.00 -9.60
N SER A 57 10.61 -15.85 -10.42
CA SER A 57 11.29 -16.53 -11.50
C SER A 57 10.38 -16.70 -12.70
N THR A 58 11.01 -16.84 -13.87
CA THR A 58 10.34 -17.08 -15.13
C THR A 58 10.97 -18.27 -15.84
N LEU A 59 10.10 -19.22 -16.19
CA LEU A 59 10.41 -20.50 -16.80
C LEU A 59 9.82 -20.54 -18.21
N GLN A 60 10.61 -20.95 -19.19
CA GLN A 60 10.10 -21.23 -20.52
C GLN A 60 9.64 -22.70 -20.56
N LEU A 61 8.38 -22.93 -20.93
CA LEU A 61 7.79 -24.25 -21.05
C LEU A 61 7.65 -24.59 -22.54
N GLY A 62 8.55 -25.43 -23.06
CA GLY A 62 8.64 -25.71 -24.49
C GLY A 62 9.06 -24.47 -25.31
N SER A 63 8.63 -24.40 -26.56
CA SER A 63 8.98 -23.29 -27.47
C SER A 63 8.04 -22.09 -27.38
N SER A 64 6.82 -22.31 -26.88
CA SER A 64 5.69 -21.39 -27.09
C SER A 64 5.01 -20.93 -25.82
N THR A 65 5.54 -21.29 -24.65
CA THR A 65 4.92 -20.94 -23.37
C THR A 65 5.96 -20.41 -22.39
N THR A 66 5.56 -19.45 -21.57
CA THR A 66 6.38 -18.93 -20.46
C THR A 66 5.52 -18.81 -19.21
N LEU A 67 6.02 -19.33 -18.09
CA LEU A 67 5.39 -19.27 -16.77
C LEU A 67 6.25 -18.40 -15.85
N GLY A 68 5.67 -17.34 -15.31
CA GLY A 68 6.23 -16.50 -14.25
C GLY A 68 5.54 -16.77 -12.93
N VAL A 69 6.32 -16.88 -11.85
CA VAL A 69 5.80 -16.93 -10.48
C VAL A 69 6.65 -15.99 -9.62
N ALA A 70 6.00 -15.12 -8.85
CA ALA A 70 6.67 -14.23 -7.92
C ALA A 70 5.87 -14.10 -6.61
N TYR A 71 6.57 -13.82 -5.52
CA TYR A 71 6.00 -13.56 -4.22
C TYR A 71 6.56 -12.26 -3.64
N VAL A 72 5.70 -11.45 -3.06
CA VAL A 72 6.04 -10.20 -2.37
C VAL A 72 5.79 -10.38 -0.88
N ALA A 73 6.82 -10.21 -0.08
CA ALA A 73 6.78 -10.29 1.37
C ALA A 73 7.05 -8.90 1.98
N PRO A 74 6.16 -8.38 2.82
CA PRO A 74 6.44 -7.19 3.61
C PRO A 74 7.43 -7.56 4.72
N LEU A 75 8.45 -6.72 4.92
CA LEU A 75 9.50 -6.92 5.92
C LEU A 75 9.28 -6.11 7.20
N ARG A 76 8.25 -5.26 7.24
CA ARG A 76 7.85 -4.45 8.38
C ARG A 76 6.49 -4.85 8.95
N ASN A 77 6.13 -4.26 10.08
CA ASN A 77 4.95 -4.61 10.88
C ASN A 77 4.04 -3.39 11.09
N GLU A 78 2.83 -3.64 11.60
CA GLU A 78 1.87 -2.57 11.97
C GLU A 78 1.46 -1.70 10.78
N LEU A 79 1.41 -0.38 10.95
CA LEU A 79 0.97 0.58 9.93
C LEU A 79 1.90 0.62 8.70
N ASP A 80 3.12 0.11 8.85
CA ASP A 80 4.13 -0.04 7.80
C ASP A 80 3.89 -1.29 6.90
N ARG A 81 2.81 -2.05 7.16
CA ARG A 81 2.45 -3.28 6.44
C ARG A 81 1.07 -3.20 5.81
N THR A 82 1.02 -2.94 4.50
CA THR A 82 -0.24 -2.76 3.75
C THR A 82 -0.95 -4.08 3.38
N PHE A 83 -0.22 -5.18 3.31
CA PHE A 83 -0.71 -6.54 3.00
C PHE A 83 0.10 -7.58 3.79
N ASP A 84 -0.33 -8.84 3.87
CA ASP A 84 0.46 -9.90 4.55
C ASP A 84 1.43 -10.62 3.59
N GLY A 85 1.07 -10.70 2.32
CA GLY A 85 1.91 -11.16 1.22
C GLY A 85 1.12 -11.20 -0.09
N GLU A 86 1.82 -11.08 -1.22
CA GLU A 86 1.19 -11.12 -2.55
C GLU A 86 1.83 -12.21 -3.40
N LEU A 87 1.01 -13.05 -4.03
CA LEU A 87 1.46 -14.06 -5.00
C LEU A 87 1.04 -13.64 -6.40
N ASN A 88 2.02 -13.51 -7.31
CA ASN A 88 1.81 -13.23 -8.71
C ASN A 88 2.12 -14.47 -9.55
N VAL A 89 1.19 -14.85 -10.42
CA VAL A 89 1.35 -15.96 -11.37
C VAL A 89 0.97 -15.46 -12.76
N GLN A 90 1.88 -15.59 -13.72
CA GLN A 90 1.67 -15.17 -15.09
C GLN A 90 1.95 -16.32 -16.06
N LEU A 91 1.03 -16.58 -16.99
CA LEU A 91 1.21 -17.53 -18.07
C LEU A 91 1.11 -16.80 -19.41
N ASN A 92 2.17 -16.86 -20.20
CA ASN A 92 2.23 -16.29 -21.55
C ASN A 92 2.27 -17.42 -22.57
N LEU A 93 1.37 -17.35 -23.56
CA LEU A 93 1.28 -18.29 -24.67
C LEU A 93 1.56 -17.55 -25.98
N TYR A 94 2.53 -18.04 -26.73
CA TYR A 94 2.91 -17.50 -28.04
C TYR A 94 2.31 -18.40 -29.12
N ARG A 95 1.49 -17.82 -29.99
CA ARG A 95 0.86 -18.48 -31.15
C ARG A 95 1.61 -18.16 -32.43
#